data_AF-A0A925R825-F1
#
_entry.id   AF-A0A925R825-F1
#
_cell.length_a   1.000
_cell.length_b   1.000
_cell.length_c   1.000
_cell.angle_alpha   90.00
_cell.angle_beta   90.00
_cell.angle_gamma   90.00
#
_symmetry.space_group_name_H-M   'P 1'
#
loop_
_entity.id
_entity.type
_entity.pdbx_description
1 polymer ?
#
loop_
_entity_poly.entity_id
_entity_poly.type
_entity_poly.pdbx_seq_one_letter_code
_entity_poly.pdbx_strand_id
1 'polypeptide(L)' 'SMLAIYHSHPESPARPSDEDIRMALTPGVSHVIISLADPGLPVVKSYRIDQGQVALEDINKK' A
#
# COMPACT_ATOMS: atom_id res chain seq x y z
N SER A 1 2.50 11.57 -15.29
CA SER A 1 2.79 11.53 -13.85
C SER A 1 2.68 10.09 -13.36
N MET A 2 3.44 9.70 -12.35
CA MET A 2 3.21 8.43 -11.65
C MET A 2 2.06 8.62 -10.66
N LEU A 3 1.12 7.68 -10.63
CA LEU A 3 -0.08 7.77 -9.78
C LEU A 3 0.00 6.85 -8.56
N ALA A 4 0.56 5.65 -8.75
CA ALA A 4 0.66 4.65 -7.71
C ALA A 4 1.87 3.73 -7.91
N ILE A 5 2.31 3.14 -6.79
CA ILE A 5 3.22 1.99 -6.74
C ILE A 5 2.42 0.86 -6.06
N TYR A 6 2.49 -0.35 -6.60
CA TYR A 6 1.80 -1.48 -6.01
C TYR A 6 2.71 -2.69 -5.85
N HIS A 7 2.45 -3.47 -4.82
CA HIS A 7 3.07 -4.77 -4.60
C HIS A 7 2.15 -5.69 -3.79
N SER A 8 2.46 -6.98 -3.77
CA SER A 8 1.74 -7.96 -2.97
C SER A 8 2.54 -8.37 -1.74
N HIS A 9 1.82 -8.69 -0.68
CA HIS A 9 2.29 -9.39 0.50
C HIS A 9 1.76 -10.82 0.44
N PRO A 10 2.59 -11.82 0.07
CA PRO A 10 2.13 -13.19 -0.09
C PRO A 10 1.55 -13.79 1.18
N GLU A 11 2.15 -13.49 2.33
CA GLU A 11 1.84 -14.16 3.60
C GLU A 11 1.51 -13.17 4.73
N SER A 12 1.41 -11.86 4.44
CA SER A 12 1.16 -10.84 5.46
C SER A 12 -0.01 -9.92 5.09
N PRO A 13 -0.62 -9.23 6.08
CA PRO A 13 -1.75 -8.35 5.83
C PRO A 13 -1.39 -7.19 4.88
N ALA A 14 -2.43 -6.60 4.28
CA ALA A 14 -2.30 -5.47 3.36
C ALA A 14 -1.99 -4.17 4.12
N ARG A 15 -0.83 -4.11 4.78
CA ARG A 15 -0.31 -2.93 5.47
C ARG A 15 1.16 -2.75 5.07
N PRO A 16 1.68 -1.51 5.04
CA PRO A 16 3.10 -1.32 4.77
C PRO A 16 3.95 -1.91 5.90
N SER A 17 5.06 -2.53 5.52
CA SER A 17 6.17 -2.90 6.40
C SER A 17 7.10 -1.71 6.65
N ASP A 18 8.03 -1.84 7.59
CA ASP A 18 9.02 -0.79 7.85
C ASP A 18 9.91 -0.54 6.64
N GLU A 19 10.20 -1.59 5.85
CA GLU A 19 10.96 -1.47 4.61
C GLU A 19 10.16 -0.72 3.54
N ASP A 20 8.87 -1.00 3.38
CA ASP A 20 8.00 -0.27 2.44
C ASP A 20 7.98 1.22 2.76
N ILE A 21 7.89 1.57 4.05
CA ILE A 21 7.88 2.97 4.52
C ILE A 21 9.23 3.63 4.25
N ARG A 22 10.34 2.92 4.50
CA ARG A 22 11.70 3.41 4.24
C ARG A 22 11.95 3.63 2.75
N MET A 23 11.36 2.79 1.89
CA MET A 23 11.51 2.84 0.44
C MET A 23 10.49 3.76 -0.27
N ALA A 24 9.53 4.34 0.45
CA ALA A 24 8.52 5.26 -0.08
C ALA A 24 9.11 6.65 -0.43
N LEU A 25 10.00 6.69 -1.41
CA LEU A 25 10.76 7.88 -1.80
C LEU A 25 10.10 8.70 -2.91
N THR A 26 9.02 8.19 -3.51
CA THR A 26 8.27 8.94 -4.52
C THR A 26 7.15 9.74 -3.85
N PRO A 27 7.23 11.09 -3.84
CA PRO A 27 6.17 11.90 -3.25
C PRO A 27 4.90 11.86 -4.11
N GLY A 28 3.75 12.02 -3.47
CA GLY A 28 2.48 12.22 -4.17
C GLY A 28 1.88 10.98 -4.83
N VAL A 29 2.47 9.79 -4.69
CA VAL A 29 1.88 8.53 -5.19
C VAL A 29 1.16 7.73 -4.10
N SER A 30 0.13 7.00 -4.51
CA SER A 30 -0.55 6.04 -3.65
C SER A 30 0.22 4.72 -3.61
N HIS A 31 0.43 4.16 -2.42
CA HIS A 31 1.04 2.87 -2.22
C HIS A 31 -0.06 1.83 -2.05
N VAL A 32 -0.24 0.95 -3.04
CA VAL A 32 -1.29 -0.06 -3.04
C VAL A 32 -0.70 -1.41 -2.64
N ILE A 33 -1.20 -1.97 -1.54
CA ILE A 33 -0.72 -3.24 -1.01
C ILE A 33 -1.84 -4.27 -1.12
N ILE A 34 -1.51 -5.42 -1.71
CA ILE A 34 -2.42 -6.55 -1.89
C ILE A 34 -1.95 -7.68 -0.98
N SER A 35 -2.75 -8.04 0.02
CA SER A 35 -2.50 -9.26 0.78
C SER A 35 -3.02 -10.47 0.01
N LEU A 36 -2.18 -11.48 -0.11
CA LEU A 36 -2.53 -12.80 -0.65
C LEU A 36 -2.49 -13.89 0.44
N ALA A 37 -2.43 -13.49 1.71
CA ALA A 37 -2.32 -14.41 2.84
C ALA A 37 -3.52 -15.37 2.93
N ASP A 38 -4.69 -14.95 2.44
CA ASP A 38 -5.81 -15.82 2.11
C ASP A 38 -6.02 -15.82 0.58
N PRO A 39 -5.67 -16.91 -0.13
CA PRO A 39 -5.82 -17.00 -1.58
C PRO A 39 -7.28 -16.87 -2.06
N GLY A 40 -8.26 -17.20 -1.21
CA GLY A 40 -9.69 -17.07 -1.52
C GLY A 40 -10.24 -15.66 -1.25
N LEU A 41 -9.51 -14.83 -0.52
CA LEU A 41 -9.95 -13.50 -0.11
C LEU A 41 -8.78 -12.48 -0.15
N PRO A 42 -8.32 -12.09 -1.35
CA PRO A 42 -7.30 -11.06 -1.48
C PRO A 42 -7.81 -9.73 -0.91
N VAL A 43 -7.00 -9.11 -0.05
CA VAL A 43 -7.33 -7.81 0.57
C VAL A 43 -6.50 -6.72 -0.08
N VAL A 44 -7.16 -5.71 -0.63
CA VAL A 44 -6.51 -4.54 -1.24
C VAL A 44 -6.66 -3.33 -0.34
N LYS A 45 -5.56 -2.63 -0.07
CA LYS A 45 -5.56 -1.35 0.63
C LYS A 45 -4.64 -0.36 -0.07
N SER A 46 -4.97 0.92 0.02
CA SER A 46 -4.14 2.01 -0.49
C SER A 46 -3.68 2.90 0.66
N TYR A 47 -2.46 3.40 0.57
CA TYR A 47 -1.82 4.21 1.60
C TYR A 47 -1.14 5.42 0.99
N ARG A 48 -1.34 6.58 1.63
CA ARG A 48 -0.46 7.73 1.48
C ARG A 48 0.73 7.51 2.41
N ILE A 49 1.94 7.53 1.86
CA ILE A 49 3.17 7.48 2.65
C ILE A 49 3.96 8.75 2.34
N ASP A 50 4.19 9.57 3.36
CA ASP A 50 4.94 10.82 3.24
C ASP A 50 5.82 11.02 4.48
N GLN A 51 7.12 11.20 4.29
CA GLN A 51 8.11 11.37 5.35
C GLN A 51 7.97 10.33 6.49
N GLY A 52 7.72 9.08 6.13
CA GLY A 52 7.53 7.98 7.08
C GLY A 52 6.16 7.91 7.75
N GLN A 53 5.28 8.89 7.52
CA GLN A 53 3.90 8.86 8.00
C GLN A 53 3.02 8.08 7.04
N VAL A 54 2.18 7.22 7.60
CA VAL A 54 1.28 6.34 6.84
C VAL A 54 -0.17 6.73 7.12
N ALA A 55 -0.93 7.02 6.08
CA ALA A 55 -2.36 7.25 6.16
C ALA A 55 -3.10 6.30 5.20
N LEU A 56 -4.16 5.64 5.69
CA LEU A 56 -5.01 4.80 4.86
C LEU A 56 -5.82 5.68 3.89
N GLU A 57 -5.82 5.32 2.62
CA GLU A 57 -6.64 5.95 1.58
C GLU A 57 -7.85 5.06 1.28
N ASP A 58 -9.04 5.68 1.28
CA ASP A 58 -10.25 5.01 0.81
C ASP A 58 -10.21 4.90 -0.72
N ILE A 59 -10.22 3.65 -1.21
CA ILE A 59 -10.17 3.31 -2.63
C ILE A 59 -11.55 3.39 -3.31
N ASN A 60 -12.62 3.57 -2.54
CA ASN A 60 -13.98 3.65 -3.06
C ASN A 60 -14.53 5.08 -3.11
N LYS A 61 -13.67 6.09 -2.99
CA LYS A 61 -14.09 7.49 -3.17
C LYS A 61 -14.63 7.66 -4.59
N LYS A 62 -15.94 7.90 -4.70
CA LYS A 62 -16.62 8.31 -5.93
C LYS A 62 -16.25 9.74 -6.30
#